data_AF-A0A5C5ZPE0-F1
#
_entry.id   AF-A0A5C5ZPE0-F1
#
_cell.length_a   1.000
_cell.length_b   1.000
_cell.length_c   1.000
_cell.angle_alpha   90.00
_cell.angle_beta   90.00
_cell.angle_gamma   90.00
#
_symmetry.space_group_name_H-M   'P 1'
#
loop_
_entity.id
_entity.type
_entity.pdbx_description
1 polymer ?
#
loop_
_entity_poly.entity_id
_entity_poly.type
_entity_poly.pdbx_seq_one_letter_code
_entity_poly.pdbx_strand_id
1 'polypeptide(L)'
;MTEWFENLFTFERVPPWLDALPWWAVVVWLAAFGGCVGSFLNVVALRAPKGKDVVFAPSHCPVCGHKIRPWHNLPIIGYMMLRGRCRDCRAPIPVRYWLWEVAFAALFVVAGLLTPWL
;
A
#
# COMPACT_ATOMS: atom_id res chain seq x y z
N MET A 1 -5.54 32.91 1.18
CA MET A 1 -5.08 31.60 1.68
C MET A 1 -6.26 30.64 1.85
N THR A 2 -7.39 31.09 2.40
CA THR A 2 -8.68 30.37 2.40
C THR A 2 -9.16 29.98 1.00
N GLU A 3 -9.08 30.89 0.01
CA GLU A 3 -9.44 30.58 -1.39
C GLU A 3 -8.57 29.49 -2.03
N TRP A 4 -7.30 29.37 -1.62
CA TRP A 4 -6.42 28.30 -2.09
C TRP A 4 -6.84 26.95 -1.52
N PHE A 5 -7.30 26.90 -0.25
CA PHE A 5 -7.82 25.69 0.36
C PHE A 5 -9.18 25.30 -0.22
N GLU A 6 -10.08 26.26 -0.45
CA GLU A 6 -11.37 26.00 -1.09
C GLU A 6 -11.18 25.44 -2.50
N ASN A 7 -10.28 26.03 -3.31
CA ASN A 7 -10.00 25.55 -4.67
C ASN A 7 -9.19 24.24 -4.73
N LEU A 8 -8.47 23.86 -3.67
CA LEU A 8 -7.72 22.60 -3.64
C LEU A 8 -8.65 21.38 -3.57
N PHE A 9 -9.86 21.55 -3.04
CA PHE A 9 -10.85 20.49 -2.87
C PHE A 9 -12.00 20.56 -3.89
N THR A 10 -12.16 21.66 -4.63
CA THR A 10 -13.10 21.77 -5.76
C THR A 10 -12.46 21.26 -7.05
N PHE A 11 -12.18 19.96 -7.10
CA PHE A 11 -11.84 19.27 -8.34
C PHE A 11 -13.11 19.04 -9.20
N GLU A 12 -13.80 20.12 -9.62
CA GLU A 12 -15.17 20.17 -10.20
C GLU A 12 -15.56 19.09 -11.22
N ARG A 13 -14.60 18.40 -11.83
CA ARG A 13 -14.85 17.27 -12.73
C ARG A 13 -13.88 16.14 -12.45
N VAL A 14 -14.46 14.94 -12.35
CA VAL A 14 -13.71 13.69 -12.39
C VAL A 14 -12.98 13.62 -13.73
N PRO A 15 -11.71 13.19 -13.77
CA PRO A 15 -11.07 12.91 -15.05
C PRO A 15 -11.90 11.92 -15.87
N PRO A 16 -12.12 12.13 -17.19
CA PRO A 16 -13.05 11.32 -17.98
C PRO A 16 -12.78 9.81 -17.98
N TRP A 17 -11.53 9.41 -17.72
CA TRP A 17 -11.12 8.01 -17.61
C TRP A 17 -11.59 7.34 -16.31
N LEU A 18 -11.91 8.11 -15.26
CA LEU A 18 -12.51 7.62 -14.02
C LEU A 18 -14.04 7.46 -14.16
N ASP A 19 -14.72 8.39 -14.83
CA ASP A 19 -16.17 8.32 -15.10
C ASP A 19 -16.54 7.13 -15.99
N ALA A 20 -15.63 6.70 -16.85
CA ALA A 20 -15.84 5.55 -17.73
C ALA A 20 -15.67 4.19 -17.02
N LEU A 21 -15.08 4.17 -15.82
CA LEU A 21 -14.85 2.95 -15.04
C LEU A 21 -16.02 2.69 -14.08
N PRO A 22 -16.40 1.42 -13.85
CA PRO A 22 -17.37 1.13 -12.82
C PRO A 22 -16.78 1.47 -11.43
N TRP A 23 -17.62 1.95 -10.52
CA TRP A 23 -17.20 2.44 -9.18
C TRP A 23 -16.32 1.44 -8.41
N TRP A 24 -16.57 0.13 -8.54
CA TRP A 24 -15.76 -0.90 -7.88
C TRP A 24 -14.32 -0.95 -8.42
N ALA A 25 -14.09 -0.62 -9.69
CA ALA A 25 -12.75 -0.59 -10.27
C ALA A 25 -11.94 0.58 -9.68
N VAL A 26 -12.60 1.71 -9.41
CA VAL A 26 -11.99 2.85 -8.73
C VAL A 26 -11.60 2.47 -7.30
N VAL A 27 -12.48 1.80 -6.56
CA VAL A 27 -12.19 1.31 -5.20
C VAL A 27 -11.00 0.34 -5.19
N VAL A 28 -10.97 -0.61 -6.13
CA VAL A 28 -9.85 -1.57 -6.24
C VAL A 28 -8.54 -0.85 -6.56
N TRP A 29 -8.57 0.14 -7.46
CA TRP A 29 -7.40 0.93 -7.82
C TRP A 29 -6.88 1.74 -6.62
N LEU A 30 -7.76 2.42 -5.88
CA LEU A 30 -7.43 3.16 -4.66
C LEU A 30 -6.84 2.24 -3.58
N ALA A 31 -7.45 1.08 -3.36
CA ALA A 31 -6.95 0.10 -2.40
C ALA A 31 -5.57 -0.44 -2.79
N ALA A 32 -5.34 -0.75 -4.06
CA ALA A 32 -4.06 -1.23 -4.56
C ALA A 32 -2.97 -0.15 -4.42
N PHE A 33 -3.28 1.09 -4.81
CA PHE A 33 -2.35 2.21 -4.69
C PHE A 33 -2.02 2.51 -3.22
N GLY A 34 -3.04 2.61 -2.36
CA GLY A 34 -2.86 2.81 -0.92
C GLY A 34 -2.06 1.68 -0.28
N GLY A 35 -2.33 0.42 -0.62
CA GLY A 35 -1.56 -0.73 -0.16
C GLY A 35 -0.09 -0.67 -0.57
N CYS A 36 0.22 -0.27 -1.80
CA CYS A 36 1.60 -0.06 -2.28
C CYS A 36 2.31 1.04 -1.48
N VAL A 37 1.64 2.17 -1.25
CA VAL A 37 2.17 3.27 -0.43
C VAL A 37 2.44 2.79 1.00
N GLY A 38 1.48 2.11 1.63
CA GLY A 38 1.64 1.55 2.97
C GLY A 38 2.80 0.56 3.08
N SER A 39 2.94 -0.34 2.11
CA SER A 39 4.04 -1.31 2.05
C SER A 39 5.40 -0.62 1.98
N PHE A 40 5.53 0.39 1.11
CA PHE A 40 6.76 1.18 0.97
C PHE A 40 7.08 1.99 2.23
N LEU A 41 6.09 2.69 2.80
CA LEU A 41 6.28 3.49 4.02
C LEU A 41 6.71 2.62 5.21
N ASN A 42 6.21 1.39 5.30
CA ASN A 42 6.66 0.45 6.31
C ASN A 42 8.14 0.06 6.12
N VAL A 43 8.64 -0.07 4.88
CA VAL A 43 10.07 -0.24 4.61
C VAL A 43 10.87 0.99 5.04
N VAL A 44 10.40 2.19 4.68
CA VAL A 44 11.03 3.47 5.08
C VAL A 44 11.15 3.56 6.59
N ALA A 45 10.05 3.37 7.32
CA ALA A 45 10.01 3.45 8.78
C ALA A 45 10.96 2.46 9.46
N LEU A 46 11.15 1.27 8.89
CA LEU A 46 12.01 0.23 9.45
C LEU A 46 13.50 0.38 9.11
N ARG A 47 13.82 0.99 7.96
CA ARG A 47 15.19 1.05 7.41
C ARG A 47 15.84 2.42 7.56
N ALA A 48 15.11 3.51 7.35
CA ALA A 48 15.66 4.87 7.35
C ALA A 48 16.31 5.26 8.69
N PRO A 49 15.71 5.00 9.87
CA PRO A 49 16.35 5.33 11.16
C PRO A 49 17.63 4.52 11.43
N LYS A 50 17.86 3.45 10.68
CA LYS A 50 19.03 2.56 10.81
C LYS A 50 20.08 2.83 9.73
N GLY A 51 19.91 3.87 8.91
CA GLY A 51 20.79 4.17 7.77
C GLY A 51 20.85 3.06 6.72
N LYS A 52 19.84 2.18 6.68
CA LYS A 52 19.77 1.07 5.72
C LYS A 52 19.16 1.55 4.41
N ASP A 53 19.62 0.98 3.31
CA ASP A 53 19.09 1.27 1.99
C ASP A 53 17.59 0.89 1.87
N VAL A 54 16.80 1.86 1.43
CA VAL A 54 15.36 1.77 1.27
C VAL A 54 14.99 1.35 -0.16
N VAL A 55 15.82 1.72 -1.16
CA VAL A 55 15.45 1.66 -2.57
C VAL A 55 16.07 0.44 -3.26
N PHE A 56 17.39 0.21 -3.11
CA PHE A 56 18.06 -0.83 -3.89
C PHE A 56 18.18 -2.17 -3.15
N ALA A 57 18.09 -2.16 -1.82
CA ALA A 57 18.18 -3.38 -1.02
C ALA A 57 16.90 -4.24 -1.13
N PRO A 58 16.98 -5.49 -1.63
CA PRO A 58 15.82 -6.35 -1.80
C PRO A 58 15.23 -6.80 -0.45
N SER A 59 13.91 -7.01 -0.44
CA SER A 59 13.22 -7.67 0.67
C SER A 59 13.74 -9.10 0.85
N HIS A 60 14.09 -9.46 2.09
CA HIS A 60 14.62 -10.78 2.43
C HIS A 60 14.05 -11.25 3.77
N CYS A 61 14.01 -12.57 3.96
CA CYS A 61 13.64 -13.15 5.25
C CYS A 61 14.74 -12.85 6.29
N PRO A 62 14.41 -12.31 7.47
CA PRO A 62 15.42 -12.02 8.50
C PRO A 62 15.98 -13.28 9.18
N VAL A 63 15.33 -14.45 8.99
CA VAL A 63 15.74 -15.72 9.62
C VAL A 63 16.64 -16.54 8.69
N CYS A 64 16.25 -16.74 7.44
CA CYS A 64 17.01 -17.58 6.50
C CYS A 64 17.76 -16.81 5.40
N GLY A 65 17.61 -15.47 5.34
CA GLY A 65 18.30 -14.63 4.35
C GLY A 65 17.79 -14.76 2.90
N HIS A 66 16.86 -15.68 2.61
CA HIS A 66 16.32 -15.83 1.26
C HIS A 66 15.60 -14.56 0.80
N LYS A 67 15.84 -14.20 -0.46
CA LYS A 67 15.15 -13.08 -1.12
C LYS A 67 13.67 -13.38 -1.23
N ILE A 68 12.83 -12.42 -0.86
CA ILE A 68 11.39 -12.52 -1.02
C ILE A 68 11.07 -12.35 -2.51
N ARG A 69 10.34 -13.32 -3.08
CA ARG A 69 9.93 -13.31 -4.48
C ARG A 69 8.96 -12.15 -4.72
N PRO A 70 8.97 -11.47 -5.89
CA PRO A 70 8.13 -10.29 -6.13
C PRO A 70 6.64 -10.49 -5.83
N TRP A 71 6.06 -11.63 -6.25
CA TRP A 71 4.66 -11.95 -6.00
C TRP A 71 4.32 -12.24 -4.53
N HIS A 72 5.30 -12.58 -3.68
CA HIS A 72 5.10 -12.67 -2.23
C HIS A 72 5.20 -11.30 -1.54
N ASN A 73 5.72 -10.28 -2.24
CA ASN A 73 5.84 -8.91 -1.76
C ASN A 73 4.69 -8.03 -2.28
N LEU A 74 3.68 -8.62 -2.92
CA LEU A 74 2.48 -7.91 -3.35
C LEU A 74 1.64 -7.54 -2.12
N PRO A 75 1.26 -6.27 -1.92
CA PRO A 75 0.56 -5.83 -0.71
C PRO A 75 -0.69 -6.66 -0.44
N ILE A 76 -0.92 -7.02 0.82
CA ILE A 76 -2.04 -7.82 1.34
C ILE A 76 -2.01 -9.28 0.85
N ILE A 77 -1.98 -9.47 -0.47
CA ILE A 77 -2.06 -10.76 -1.17
C ILE A 77 -0.86 -11.65 -0.83
N GLY A 78 0.36 -11.10 -0.83
CA GLY A 78 1.58 -11.85 -0.57
C GLY A 78 1.58 -12.51 0.82
N TYR A 79 1.13 -11.77 1.84
CA TYR A 79 0.98 -12.30 3.20
C TYR A 79 -0.06 -13.41 3.29
N MET A 80 -1.21 -13.24 2.60
CA MET A 80 -2.29 -14.23 2.57
C MET A 80 -1.85 -15.52 1.86
N MET A 81 -1.19 -15.42 0.70
CA MET A 81 -0.65 -16.57 -0.03
C MET A 81 0.36 -17.35 0.81
N LEU A 82 1.20 -16.64 1.57
CA LEU A 82 2.18 -17.21 2.47
C LEU A 82 1.60 -17.69 3.81
N ARG A 83 0.33 -17.37 4.09
CA ARG A 83 -0.35 -17.61 5.37
C ARG A 83 0.47 -17.09 6.56
N GLY A 84 1.06 -15.91 6.40
CA GLY A 84 1.88 -15.26 7.42
C GLY A 84 3.19 -15.97 7.76
N ARG A 85 3.73 -16.81 6.87
CA ARG A 85 4.99 -17.54 7.10
C ARG A 85 5.90 -17.51 5.87
N CYS A 86 7.21 -17.40 6.09
CA CYS A 86 8.19 -17.50 5.02
C CYS A 86 8.01 -18.82 4.24
N ARG A 87 8.10 -18.75 2.90
CA ARG A 87 7.97 -19.94 2.04
C ARG A 87 9.07 -20.96 2.31
N ASP A 88 10.30 -20.50 2.50
CA ASP A 88 11.48 -21.36 2.48
C ASP A 88 11.82 -21.90 3.88
N CYS A 89 11.72 -21.09 4.95
CA CYS A 89 12.05 -21.51 6.32
C CYS A 89 10.86 -21.56 7.28
N ARG A 90 9.64 -21.24 6.83
CA ARG A 90 8.40 -21.23 7.63
C ARG A 90 8.41 -20.30 8.85
N ALA A 91 9.43 -19.47 9.02
CA ALA A 91 9.48 -18.44 10.06
C ALA A 91 8.27 -17.49 9.94
N PRO A 92 7.67 -17.06 11.08
CA PRO A 92 6.50 -16.20 11.06
C PRO A 92 6.85 -14.82 10.48
N ILE A 93 6.00 -14.33 9.58
CA ILE A 93 6.03 -12.96 9.09
C ILE A 93 5.16 -12.14 10.05
N PRO A 94 5.70 -11.09 10.71
CA PRO A 94 4.94 -10.36 11.70
C PRO A 94 3.67 -9.75 11.09
N VAL A 95 2.54 -9.89 11.78
CA VAL A 95 1.22 -9.43 11.28
C VAL A 95 1.19 -7.91 11.06
N ARG A 96 2.03 -7.14 11.77
CA ARG A 96 2.15 -5.69 11.59
C ARG A 96 2.41 -5.27 10.14
N TYR A 97 3.17 -6.07 9.37
CA TYR A 97 3.47 -5.73 7.97
C TYR A 97 2.18 -5.71 7.15
N TRP A 98 1.34 -6.73 7.34
CA TRP A 98 0.05 -6.84 6.68
C TRP A 98 -0.94 -5.76 7.16
N LEU A 99 -0.96 -5.46 8.47
CA LEU A 99 -1.82 -4.41 9.03
C LEU A 99 -1.51 -3.03 8.45
N TRP A 100 -0.24 -2.69 8.24
CA TRP A 100 0.14 -1.42 7.61
C TRP A 100 -0.39 -1.31 6.18
N GLU A 101 -0.29 -2.39 5.40
CA GLU A 101 -0.79 -2.41 4.02
C GLU A 101 -2.32 -2.25 3.97
N VAL A 102 -3.03 -2.97 4.85
CA VAL A 102 -4.50 -2.86 4.95
C VAL A 102 -4.93 -1.48 5.43
N ALA A 103 -4.24 -0.91 6.42
CA ALA A 103 -4.58 0.41 6.97
C ALA A 103 -4.46 1.50 5.91
N PHE A 104 -3.39 1.49 5.09
CA PHE A 104 -3.23 2.48 4.02
C PHE A 104 -4.15 2.21 2.83
N ALA A 105 -4.43 0.94 2.48
CA ALA A 105 -5.44 0.62 1.48
C ALA A 105 -6.82 1.17 1.90
N ALA A 106 -7.22 0.94 3.15
CA ALA A 106 -8.47 1.46 3.70
C ALA A 106 -8.49 3.00 3.76
N LEU A 107 -7.38 3.62 4.18
CA LEU A 107 -7.27 5.09 4.22
C LEU A 107 -7.51 5.72 2.85
N PHE A 108 -6.91 5.18 1.78
CA PHE A 108 -7.08 5.70 0.43
C PHE A 108 -8.51 5.50 -0.10
N VAL A 109 -9.12 4.35 0.19
CA VAL A 109 -10.52 4.10 -0.19
C VAL A 109 -11.45 5.07 0.55
N VAL A 110 -11.30 5.21 1.87
CA VAL A 110 -12.13 6.13 2.68
C VAL A 110 -11.92 7.57 2.22
N ALA A 111 -10.68 8.00 2.01
CA ALA A 111 -10.40 9.34 1.50
C ALA A 111 -11.07 9.57 0.14
N GLY A 112 -11.01 8.61 -0.79
CA GLY A 112 -11.70 8.68 -2.07
C GLY A 112 -13.22 8.79 -1.93
N LEU A 113 -13.84 7.95 -1.09
CA LEU A 113 -15.29 7.97 -0.86
C LEU A 113 -15.78 9.22 -0.11
N LEU A 114 -14.91 9.89 0.63
CA LEU A 114 -15.22 11.16 1.28
C LEU A 114 -15.10 12.36 0.33
N THR A 115 -14.50 12.19 -0.84
CA THR A 115 -14.50 13.24 -1.86
C THR A 115 -15.82 13.24 -2.63
N PRO A 116 -16.36 14.42 -2.98
CA PRO A 116 -17.67 14.53 -3.63
C PRO A 116 -17.76 13.92 -5.05
N TRP A 117 -16.72 13.26 -5.54
CA TRP A 117 -16.58 12.71 -6.89
C TRP A 117 -16.95 11.21 -7.00
N LEU A 118 -17.00 10.50 -5.87
CA LEU A 118 -17.25 9.05 -5.76
C LEU A 118 -18.56 8.78 -5.02
#